data_AF-A0A942NU46-F1
#
_entry.id   AF-A0A942NU46-F1
#
_cell.length_a   1.000
_cell.length_b   1.000
_cell.length_c   1.000
_cell.angle_alpha   90.00
_cell.angle_beta   90.00
_cell.angle_gamma   90.00
#
_symmetry.space_group_name_H-M   'P 1'
#
loop_
_entity.id
_entity.type
_entity.pdbx_description
1 polymer ?
#
loop_
_entity_poly.entity_id
_entity_poly.type
_entity_poly.pdbx_seq_one_letter_code
_entity_poly.pdbx_strand_id
1 'polypeptide(L)' 'GANGAPGGGDDTAFTLTFNSAALVSQGWKSFDIPLASFTGLTSRAHLGQIIFEGTNLPNFYADNIYFRK' A
#
# COMPACT_ATOMS: atom_id res chain seq x y z
N GLY A 1 -4.15 0.29 -14.29
CA GLY A 1 -4.38 -0.97 -15.01
C GLY A 1 -3.25 -1.27 -15.99
N ALA A 2 -3.51 -2.10 -16.98
CA ALA A 2 -2.57 -2.42 -18.06
C ALA A 2 -2.42 -1.26 -19.07
N ASN A 3 -3.42 -0.39 -19.20
CA ASN A 3 -3.43 0.72 -20.15
C ASN A 3 -2.86 2.05 -19.60
N GLY A 4 -2.55 2.12 -18.30
CA GLY A 4 -2.08 3.34 -17.64
C GLY A 4 -3.11 4.48 -17.54
N ALA A 5 -4.37 4.25 -17.88
CA ALA A 5 -5.45 5.24 -17.82
C ALA A 5 -6.37 4.97 -16.62
N PRO A 6 -6.77 6.01 -15.87
CA PRO A 6 -7.68 5.81 -14.74
C PRO A 6 -9.11 5.50 -15.21
N GLY A 7 -9.79 4.58 -14.53
CA GLY A 7 -11.24 4.36 -14.70
C GLY A 7 -11.64 3.52 -15.92
N GLY A 8 -10.72 2.71 -16.45
CA GLY A 8 -10.92 1.90 -17.67
C GLY A 8 -11.45 0.48 -17.46
N GLY A 9 -11.78 0.09 -16.22
CA GLY A 9 -12.23 -1.26 -15.87
C GLY A 9 -11.12 -2.33 -15.76
N ASP A 10 -9.89 -1.98 -16.13
CA ASP A 10 -8.69 -2.80 -15.97
C ASP A 10 -7.86 -2.41 -14.73
N ASP A 11 -8.36 -1.46 -13.93
CA ASP A 11 -7.80 -1.08 -12.65
C ASP A 11 -8.14 -2.14 -11.60
N THR A 12 -7.10 -2.63 -10.93
CA THR A 12 -7.24 -3.53 -9.77
C THR A 12 -6.65 -2.88 -8.54
N ALA A 13 -7.24 -3.16 -7.39
CA ALA A 13 -6.75 -2.71 -6.09
C ALA A 13 -6.64 -3.90 -5.14
N PHE A 14 -5.75 -3.77 -4.15
CA PHE A 14 -5.62 -4.76 -3.08
C PHE A 14 -5.12 -4.07 -1.82
N THR A 15 -5.72 -4.41 -0.67
CA THR A 15 -5.34 -3.88 0.65
C THR A 15 -4.65 -4.97 1.46
N LEU A 16 -3.52 -4.62 2.08
CA LEU A 16 -2.90 -5.41 3.13
C LEU A 16 -3.17 -4.74 4.48
N THR A 17 -3.67 -5.53 5.44
CA THR A 17 -4.00 -5.01 6.78
C THR A 17 -2.95 -5.46 7.79
N PHE A 18 -2.36 -4.50 8.49
CA PHE A 18 -1.48 -4.73 9.64
C PHE A 18 -2.25 -4.42 10.93
N ASN A 19 -2.28 -5.38 11.85
CA ASN A 19 -2.94 -5.17 13.14
C ASN A 19 -2.09 -4.30 14.08
N SER A 20 -2.67 -3.87 15.20
CA SER A 20 -1.99 -3.01 16.18
C SER A 20 -0.70 -3.60 16.75
N ALA A 21 -0.61 -4.93 16.88
CA ALA A 21 0.61 -5.60 17.35
C ALA A 21 1.77 -5.46 16.35
N ALA A 22 1.48 -5.18 15.08
CA ALA A 22 2.48 -4.87 14.08
C ALA A 22 2.90 -3.39 14.09
N LEU A 23 2.26 -2.51 14.86
CA LEU A 23 2.57 -1.07 14.90
C LEU A 23 3.37 -0.69 16.16
N VAL A 24 3.91 0.53 16.17
CA VAL A 24 4.57 1.11 17.34
C VAL A 24 4.02 2.52 17.57
N SER A 25 3.88 2.92 18.84
CA SER A 25 3.49 4.28 19.22
C SER A 25 4.72 5.08 19.58
N GLN A 26 4.72 6.37 19.26
CA GLN A 26 5.81 7.32 19.58
C GLN A 26 7.19 6.87 19.10
N GLY A 27 7.24 6.18 17.95
CA GLY A 27 8.46 5.70 17.35
C GLY A 27 8.27 5.37 15.88
N TRP A 28 9.39 5.12 15.20
CA TRP A 28 9.39 4.72 13.79
C TRP A 28 9.52 3.20 13.66
N LYS A 29 8.70 2.61 12.80
CA LYS A 29 8.81 1.21 12.39
C LYS A 29 8.83 1.13 10.87
N SER A 30 9.84 0.47 10.33
CA SER A 30 9.97 0.22 8.90
C SER A 30 9.19 -1.02 8.49
N PHE A 31 8.59 -0.95 7.30
CA PHE A 31 7.90 -2.07 6.66
C PHE A 31 8.52 -2.34 5.30
N ASP A 32 8.98 -3.57 5.11
CA ASP A 32 9.33 -4.11 3.81
C ASP A 32 8.19 -4.98 3.33
N ILE A 33 7.44 -4.48 2.34
CA ILE A 33 6.24 -5.14 1.83
C ILE A 33 6.54 -5.60 0.40
N PRO A 34 6.73 -6.92 0.17
CA PRO A 34 6.91 -7.44 -1.17
C PRO A 34 5.68 -7.13 -2.02
N LEU A 35 5.89 -6.61 -3.24
CA LEU A 35 4.78 -6.43 -4.19
C LEU A 35 4.05 -7.75 -4.47
N ALA A 36 4.74 -8.90 -4.32
CA ALA A 36 4.16 -10.23 -4.39
C ALA A 36 3.01 -10.50 -3.40
N SER A 37 2.99 -9.80 -2.26
CA SER A 37 1.92 -9.92 -1.25
C SER A 37 0.58 -9.35 -1.70
N PHE A 38 0.57 -8.46 -2.70
CA PHE A 38 -0.66 -7.92 -3.29
C PHE A 38 -1.17 -8.85 -4.39
N THR A 39 -1.75 -9.97 -4.01
CA THR A 39 -2.17 -11.03 -4.95
C THR A 39 -3.34 -10.63 -5.86
N GLY A 40 -4.13 -9.63 -5.46
CA GLY A 40 -5.19 -9.05 -6.29
C GLY A 40 -4.74 -7.92 -7.23
N LEU A 41 -3.48 -7.47 -7.15
CA LEU A 41 -2.90 -6.57 -8.16
C LEU A 41 -2.48 -7.38 -9.38
N THR A 42 -3.37 -7.45 -10.38
CA THR A 42 -3.15 -8.25 -11.59
C THR A 42 -2.10 -7.62 -12.53
N SER A 43 -1.85 -6.32 -12.39
CA SER A 43 -0.80 -5.59 -13.10
C SER A 43 -0.01 -4.68 -12.15
N ARG A 44 1.29 -4.55 -12.42
CA ARG A 44 2.23 -3.66 -11.71
C ARG A 44 2.97 -2.70 -12.64
N ALA A 45 2.59 -2.68 -13.92
CA ALA A 45 3.22 -1.82 -14.92
C ALA A 45 2.92 -0.34 -14.68
N HIS A 46 1.70 -0.05 -14.20
CA HIS A 46 1.23 1.30 -13.93
C HIS A 46 0.50 1.34 -12.58
N LEU A 47 1.24 1.71 -11.52
CA LEU A 47 0.67 1.92 -10.20
C LEU A 47 0.17 3.37 -10.10
N GLY A 48 -1.14 3.53 -9.88
CA GLY A 48 -1.76 4.85 -9.86
C GLY A 48 -1.76 5.50 -8.48
N GLN A 49 -2.02 4.74 -7.42
CA GLN A 49 -2.21 5.28 -6.07
C GLN A 49 -1.67 4.34 -5.01
N ILE A 50 -1.24 4.93 -3.88
CA ILE A 50 -1.00 4.25 -2.61
C ILE A 50 -1.97 4.87 -1.62
N ILE A 51 -2.79 4.03 -0.99
CA ILE A 51 -3.83 4.47 -0.05
C ILE A 51 -3.46 3.96 1.34
N PHE A 52 -3.41 4.87 2.30
CA PHE A 52 -3.30 4.53 3.72
C PHE A 52 -4.68 4.63 4.33
N GLU A 53 -5.21 3.49 4.79
CA GLU A 53 -6.51 3.40 5.41
C GLU A 53 -6.44 2.58 6.71
N GLY A 54 -7.34 2.88 7.64
CA GLY A 54 -7.52 2.06 8.82
C GLY A 54 -8.43 2.71 9.85
N THR A 55 -8.81 1.92 10.85
CA THR A 55 -9.71 2.32 11.91
C THR A 55 -8.92 2.83 13.12
N ASN A 56 -9.33 3.96 13.70
CA ASN A 56 -8.71 4.51 14.92
C ASN A 56 -7.20 4.76 14.80
N LEU A 57 -6.76 5.39 13.70
CA LEU A 57 -5.37 5.82 13.47
C LEU A 57 -5.22 7.36 13.56
N PRO A 58 -5.51 8.00 14.72
CA PRO A 58 -5.20 9.41 14.88
C PRO A 58 -3.67 9.60 14.91
N ASN A 59 -3.18 10.66 14.28
CA ASN A 59 -1.76 11.04 14.26
C ASN A 59 -0.84 9.98 13.62
N PHE A 60 -1.27 9.42 12.50
CA PHE A 60 -0.44 8.57 11.65
C PHE A 60 0.55 9.41 10.83
N TYR A 61 1.81 8.96 10.78
CA TYR A 61 2.86 9.54 9.95
C TYR A 61 3.49 8.44 9.09
N ALA A 62 3.79 8.76 7.84
CA ALA A 62 4.54 7.90 6.94
C ALA A 62 5.66 8.71 6.31
N ASP A 63 6.83 8.09 6.16
CA ASP A 63 8.00 8.67 5.52
C ASP A 63 8.79 7.57 4.81
N ASN A 64 9.67 7.96 3.88
CA ASN A 64 10.52 7.07 3.10
C ASN A 64 9.72 5.97 2.37
N ILE A 65 8.69 6.38 1.64
CA ILE A 65 7.90 5.48 0.78
C ILE A 65 8.59 5.37 -0.58
N TYR A 66 9.17 4.21 -0.88
CA TYR A 66 9.86 3.95 -2.14
C TYR A 66 9.74 2.47 -2.54
N PHE A 67 9.91 2.19 -3.84
CA PHE A 67 10.13 0.83 -4.32
C PHE A 67 11.61 0.49 -4.24
N ARG A 68 11.93 -0.74 -3.79
CA ARG A 68 13.31 -1.23 -3.71
C ARG A 68 13.45 -2.65 -4.25
N LYS A 69 14.68 -3.02 -4.59
CA LYS A 69 15.08 -4.39 -4.94
C LYS A 69 15.60 -5.14 -3.71
#